data_AF-A0A917EDS2-F1
#
_entry.id   AF-A0A917EDS2-F1
#
_cell.length_a   1.000
_cell.length_b   1.000
_cell.length_c   1.000
_cell.angle_alpha   90.00
_cell.angle_beta   90.00
_cell.angle_gamma   90.00
#
_symmetry.space_group_name_H-M   'P 1'
#
loop_
_entity.id
_entity.type
_entity.pdbx_description
1 polymer ?
#
loop_
_entity_poly.entity_id
_entity_poly.type
_entity_poly.pdbx_seq_one_letter_code
_entity_poly.pdbx_strand_id
1 'polypeptide(L)'
;MIRLAALAALLALAGCNTPYPDQGNLFLSPEASVSANRAPRGSRAFCETYARQTQDNYYESNSDDDSGFGPNAFVYRQAQAAGDAAYRRCLAGRTG
;
A
#
# COMPACT_ATOMS: atom_id res chain seq x y z
N MET A 1 22.57 -24.45 -42.21
CA MET A 1 21.27 -24.51 -41.50
C MET A 1 21.38 -24.28 -39.99
N ILE A 2 22.49 -24.63 -39.34
CA ILE A 2 22.71 -24.46 -37.88
C ILE A 2 22.74 -22.99 -37.40
N ARG A 3 23.16 -22.04 -38.25
CA ARG A 3 23.30 -20.62 -37.87
C ARG A 3 21.98 -19.87 -37.64
N LEU A 4 20.90 -20.28 -38.31
CA LEU A 4 19.57 -19.64 -38.17
C LEU A 4 18.90 -20.04 -36.84
N ALA A 5 19.11 -21.28 -36.39
CA ALA A 5 18.57 -21.76 -35.11
C ALA A 5 19.20 -21.06 -33.91
N ALA A 6 20.51 -20.75 -33.97
CA ALA A 6 21.20 -20.02 -32.92
C ALA A 6 20.70 -18.57 -32.77
N LEU A 7 20.36 -17.91 -33.89
CA LEU A 7 19.80 -16.55 -33.86
C LEU A 7 18.38 -16.53 -33.30
N ALA A 8 17.55 -17.51 -33.65
CA ALA A 8 16.20 -17.64 -33.14
C ALA A 8 16.18 -17.94 -31.63
N ALA A 9 17.13 -18.75 -31.15
CA ALA A 9 17.29 -19.03 -29.72
C ALA A 9 17.70 -17.77 -28.93
N LEU A 10 18.58 -16.92 -29.46
CA LEU A 10 18.99 -15.68 -28.79
C LEU A 10 17.87 -14.63 -28.72
N LEU A 11 16.98 -14.56 -29.72
CA LEU A 11 15.82 -13.66 -29.73
C LEU A 11 14.76 -14.05 -28.69
N ALA A 12 14.64 -15.35 -28.36
CA ALA A 12 13.68 -15.83 -27.36
C ALA A 12 14.06 -15.43 -25.92
N LEU A 13 15.34 -15.15 -25.63
CA LEU A 13 15.77 -14.68 -24.30
C LEU A 13 15.63 -13.16 -24.10
N ALA A 14 15.41 -12.38 -25.16
CA ALA A 14 15.25 -10.92 -25.05
C ALA A 14 13.87 -10.49 -24.53
N GLY A 15 12.90 -11.42 -24.41
CA GLY A 15 11.53 -11.14 -23.97
C GLY A 15 11.30 -11.18 -22.45
N CYS A 16 12.31 -11.48 -21.63
CA CYS A 16 12.18 -11.59 -20.17
C CYS A 16 12.69 -10.35 -19.40
N ASN A 17 12.68 -9.17 -20.02
CA ASN A 17 12.85 -7.91 -19.31
C ASN A 17 11.55 -7.11 -19.41
N THR A 18 10.47 -7.62 -18.82
CA THR A 18 9.40 -6.72 -18.39
C THR A 18 9.96 -5.90 -17.24
N PRO A 19 10.17 -4.57 -17.39
CA PRO A 19 10.49 -3.75 -16.23
C PRO A 19 9.33 -3.87 -15.25
N TYR A 20 9.58 -4.60 -14.17
CA TYR A 20 8.76 -4.60 -12.97
C TYR A 20 8.62 -3.14 -12.51
N PRO A 21 7.38 -2.68 -12.32
CA PRO A 21 6.72 -1.69 -13.18
C PRO A 21 7.55 -0.43 -13.53
N ASP A 22 7.59 -0.10 -14.83
CA ASP A 22 7.96 1.23 -15.39
C ASP A 22 6.85 2.27 -15.17
N GLN A 23 6.33 2.33 -13.96
CA GLN A 23 5.37 3.36 -13.54
C GLN A 23 6.14 4.28 -12.62
N GLY A 24 6.53 5.44 -13.16
CA GLY A 24 7.19 6.49 -12.40
C GLY A 24 6.54 6.62 -11.03
N ASN A 25 7.38 6.62 -9.99
CA ASN A 25 7.02 6.58 -8.57
C ASN A 25 5.51 6.67 -8.36
N LEU A 26 4.86 5.57 -7.97
CA LEU A 26 3.45 5.54 -7.54
C LEU A 26 3.10 6.61 -6.48
N PHE A 27 4.09 7.32 -5.93
CA PHE A 27 3.92 8.46 -5.01
C PHE A 27 4.07 9.85 -5.66
N LEU A 28 4.47 9.93 -6.94
CA LEU A 28 4.73 11.16 -7.68
C LEU A 28 3.86 11.36 -8.92
N SER A 29 3.13 10.33 -9.40
CA SER A 29 2.15 10.57 -10.46
C SER A 29 0.93 11.32 -9.87
N PRO A 30 0.46 12.40 -10.52
CA PRO A 30 -0.74 13.11 -10.08
C PRO A 30 -1.96 12.19 -9.98
N GLU A 31 -2.01 11.11 -10.77
CA GLU A 31 -3.09 10.13 -10.77
C GLU A 31 -3.00 9.12 -9.62
N ALA A 32 -1.83 8.84 -9.05
CA ALA A 32 -1.69 7.96 -7.89
C ALA A 32 -2.12 8.61 -6.56
N SER A 33 -2.61 9.86 -6.63
CA SER A 33 -2.98 10.68 -5.48
C SER A 33 -4.34 10.37 -4.84
N VAL A 34 -5.02 9.29 -5.26
CA VAL A 34 -6.40 9.00 -4.82
C VAL A 34 -6.50 8.72 -3.32
N SER A 35 -5.41 8.35 -2.64
CA SER A 35 -5.38 8.15 -1.18
C SER A 35 -4.28 8.93 -0.44
N ALA A 36 -3.50 9.75 -1.13
CA ALA A 36 -2.37 10.45 -0.50
C ALA A 36 -2.87 11.49 0.52
N ASN A 37 -2.36 11.43 1.75
CA ASN A 37 -2.68 12.42 2.78
C ASN A 37 -2.04 13.78 2.44
N ARG A 38 -2.86 14.72 1.93
CA ARG A 38 -2.42 16.04 1.47
C ARG A 38 -2.36 17.10 2.55
N ALA A 39 -2.83 16.81 3.77
CA ALA A 39 -2.77 17.77 4.86
C ALA A 39 -1.32 18.03 5.27
N PRO A 40 -0.97 19.22 5.82
CA PRO A 40 0.39 19.49 6.28
C PRO A 40 0.82 18.48 7.35
N ARG A 41 2.01 17.89 7.21
CA ARG A 41 2.55 16.92 8.20
C ARG A 41 2.53 17.53 9.61
N GLY A 42 2.13 16.73 10.59
CA GLY A 42 2.00 17.16 11.99
C GLY A 42 0.77 18.01 12.31
N SER A 43 -0.02 18.43 11.30
CA SER A 43 -1.33 19.06 11.55
C SER A 43 -2.32 18.03 12.09
N ARG A 44 -3.33 18.52 12.83
CA ARG A 44 -4.45 17.68 13.30
C ARG A 44 -5.12 16.92 12.14
N ALA A 45 -5.40 17.59 11.02
CA ALA A 45 -6.02 16.99 9.85
C ALA A 45 -5.15 15.89 9.21
N PHE A 46 -3.82 16.08 9.21
CA PHE A 46 -2.89 15.04 8.78
C PHE A 46 -2.95 13.83 9.71
N CYS A 47 -2.93 14.06 11.02
CA CYS A 47 -2.97 12.97 11.99
C CYS A 47 -4.30 12.21 11.96
N GLU A 48 -5.44 12.88 11.76
CA GLU A 48 -6.75 12.24 11.58
C GLU A 48 -6.76 11.32 10.34
N THR A 49 -6.24 11.82 9.22
CA THR A 49 -6.16 11.02 8.00
C THR A 49 -5.17 9.85 8.15
N TYR A 50 -4.03 10.06 8.81
CA TYR A 50 -3.05 9.01 9.10
C TYR A 50 -3.63 7.92 10.03
N ALA A 51 -4.39 8.31 11.04
CA ALA A 51 -5.09 7.39 11.94
C ALA A 51 -6.12 6.54 11.21
N ARG A 52 -6.95 7.17 10.36
CA ARG A 52 -7.93 6.47 9.52
C ARG A 52 -7.26 5.46 8.60
N GLN A 53 -6.24 5.87 7.86
CA GLN A 53 -5.49 4.98 6.98
C GLN A 53 -4.84 3.82 7.75
N THR A 54 -4.33 4.07 8.96
CA THR A 54 -3.77 3.01 9.82
C THR A 54 -4.84 2.00 10.22
N GLN A 55 -6.02 2.47 10.62
CA GLN A 55 -7.15 1.61 10.95
C GLN A 55 -7.59 0.78 9.74
N ASP A 56 -7.81 1.43 8.60
CA ASP A 56 -8.32 0.77 7.38
C ASP A 56 -7.34 -0.31 6.91
N ASN A 57 -6.04 0.02 6.84
CA ASN A 57 -5.00 -0.95 6.46
C ASN A 57 -4.91 -2.11 7.48
N TYR A 58 -5.06 -1.82 8.78
CA TYR A 58 -5.04 -2.87 9.80
C TYR A 58 -6.22 -3.82 9.61
N TYR A 59 -7.42 -3.27 9.42
CA TYR A 59 -8.61 -4.09 9.18
C TYR A 59 -8.42 -4.93 7.92
N GLU A 60 -8.09 -4.32 6.78
CA GLU A 60 -7.87 -5.00 5.50
C GLU A 60 -6.81 -6.11 5.60
N SER A 61 -5.73 -5.90 6.35
CA SER A 61 -4.66 -6.89 6.50
C SER A 61 -5.02 -8.08 7.41
N ASN A 62 -6.03 -7.94 8.27
CA ASN A 62 -6.32 -8.91 9.33
C ASN A 62 -7.76 -9.44 9.30
N SER A 63 -8.67 -8.81 8.54
CA SER A 63 -9.99 -9.34 8.25
C SER A 63 -9.89 -10.33 7.10
N ASP A 64 -10.76 -11.31 7.12
CA ASP A 64 -10.90 -12.27 6.03
C ASP A 64 -12.36 -12.24 5.58
N ASP A 65 -12.60 -12.11 4.29
CA ASP A 65 -13.94 -12.10 3.72
C ASP A 65 -14.65 -13.44 3.94
N ASP A 66 -13.90 -14.53 4.07
CA ASP A 66 -14.41 -15.87 4.40
C ASP A 66 -14.69 -16.03 5.91
N SER A 67 -14.20 -15.11 6.74
CA SER A 67 -14.51 -15.08 8.17
C SER A 67 -15.89 -14.48 8.42
N GLY A 68 -16.69 -15.14 9.27
CA GLY A 68 -18.00 -14.64 9.67
C GLY A 68 -17.95 -13.29 10.42
N PHE A 69 -19.13 -12.71 10.66
CA PHE A 69 -19.28 -11.40 11.32
C PHE A 69 -18.53 -11.26 12.66
N GLY A 70 -18.50 -12.32 13.49
CA GLY A 70 -17.86 -12.29 14.81
C GLY A 70 -16.37 -11.99 14.78
N PRO A 71 -15.54 -12.82 14.12
CA PRO A 71 -14.10 -12.56 13.94
C PRO A 71 -13.81 -11.18 13.34
N ASN A 72 -14.53 -10.79 12.29
CA ASN A 72 -14.32 -9.50 11.65
C ASN A 72 -14.68 -8.31 12.56
N ALA A 73 -15.72 -8.44 13.41
CA ALA A 73 -16.03 -7.43 14.42
C ALA A 73 -14.91 -7.29 15.47
N PHE A 74 -14.26 -8.39 15.88
CA PHE A 74 -13.12 -8.33 16.78
C PHE A 74 -11.90 -7.65 16.13
N VAL A 75 -11.61 -7.98 14.86
CA VAL A 75 -10.55 -7.30 14.08
C VAL A 75 -10.85 -5.81 13.95
N TYR A 76 -12.11 -5.43 13.69
CA TYR A 76 -12.50 -4.03 13.60
C TYR A 76 -12.22 -3.25 14.89
N ARG A 77 -12.46 -3.84 16.07
CA ARG A 77 -12.13 -3.21 17.36
C ARG A 77 -10.63 -3.03 17.55
N GLN A 78 -9.83 -4.00 17.11
CA GLN A 78 -8.36 -3.87 17.13
C GLN A 78 -7.88 -2.78 16.18
N ALA A 79 -8.48 -2.70 14.99
CA ALA A 79 -8.18 -1.68 13.99
C ALA A 79 -8.43 -0.26 14.53
N GLN A 80 -9.55 -0.05 15.22
CA GLN A 80 -9.85 1.23 15.90
C GLN A 80 -8.78 1.60 16.93
N ALA A 81 -8.37 0.65 17.77
CA ALA A 81 -7.32 0.88 18.77
C ALA A 81 -5.96 1.21 18.12
N ALA A 82 -5.64 0.56 16.98
CA ALA A 82 -4.44 0.86 16.20
C ALA A 82 -4.47 2.28 15.62
N GLY A 83 -5.61 2.70 15.06
CA GLY A 83 -5.83 4.07 14.59
C GLY A 83 -5.68 5.12 15.69
N ASP A 84 -6.30 4.91 16.85
CA ASP A 84 -6.20 5.80 18.01
C ASP A 84 -4.74 5.94 18.50
N ALA A 85 -4.01 4.83 18.54
CA ALA A 85 -2.60 4.85 18.90
C ALA A 85 -1.78 5.61 17.87
N ALA A 86 -2.05 5.43 16.58
CA ALA A 86 -1.39 6.16 15.49
C ALA A 86 -1.66 7.67 15.55
N TYR A 87 -2.90 8.07 15.86
CA TYR A 87 -3.25 9.48 16.07
C TYR A 87 -2.40 10.11 17.16
N ARG A 88 -2.33 9.46 18.34
CA ARG A 88 -1.53 9.94 19.49
C ARG A 88 -0.04 10.02 19.15
N ARG A 89 0.51 9.03 18.44
CA ARG A 89 1.91 9.06 17.99
C ARG A 89 2.17 10.20 17.00
N CYS A 90 1.25 10.42 16.06
CA CYS A 90 1.35 11.49 15.07
C CYS A 90 1.36 12.88 15.71
N LEU A 91 0.46 13.14 16.67
CA LEU A 91 0.46 14.41 17.41
C LEU A 91 1.75 14.63 18.21
N ALA A 92 2.43 13.54 18.62
CA ALA A 92 3.74 13.58 19.26
C ALA A 92 4.92 13.65 18.26
N GLY A 93 4.65 13.82 16.95
CA GLY A 93 5.68 13.88 15.91
C GLY A 93 6.31 12.53 15.54
N ARG A 94 5.70 11.41 15.92
CA ARG A 94 6.21 10.04 15.70
C ARG A 94 5.38 9.32 14.63
N THR A 95 5.64 9.62 13.37
CA THR A 95 4.92 9.02 12.22
C THR A 95 5.76 7.99 11.44
N GLY A 96 6.75 7.38 12.11
CA GLY A 96 7.65 6.37 11.54
C GLY A 96 7.59 5.07 12.31
#